data_AF-A0A376ZF77-F1
#
_entry.id   AF-A0A376ZF77-F1
#
_cell.length_a   1.000
_cell.length_b   1.000
_cell.length_c   1.000
_cell.angle_alpha   90.00
_cell.angle_beta   90.00
_cell.angle_gamma   90.00
#
_symmetry.space_group_name_H-M   'P 1'
#
loop_
_entity.id
_entity.type
_entity.pdbx_description
1 polymer ?
#
loop_
_entity_poly.entity_id
_entity_poly.type
_entity_poly.pdbx_seq_one_letter_code
_entity_poly.pdbx_strand_id
1 'polypeptide(L)'
;MRTAGEIIGLQMGLSFATFVDPASHLNMPVLARIMDMLALLLFLTFNGHLWLISLLVDTFHTLPIGGEPLNSNAFLALTKAGRLIFLNGLMLALPLITLLLTLNLALGLLNRMAPQLSIFVIGFPLTLTVGISLMAALMRNCAFLRTFIQ
;
A
#
# COMPACT_ATOMS: atom_id res chain seq x y z
N MET A 1 -3.67 1.91 -0.11
CA MET A 1 -3.23 0.66 0.53
C MET A 1 -2.52 -0.26 -0.45
N ARG A 2 -3.06 -0.47 -1.66
CA ARG A 2 -2.37 -1.21 -2.73
C ARG A 2 -0.93 -0.80 -2.98
N THR A 3 -0.70 0.50 -3.24
CA THR A 3 0.63 1.06 -3.53
C THR A 3 1.62 0.82 -2.41
N ALA A 4 1.19 0.88 -1.15
CA ALA A 4 2.03 0.52 -0.01
C ALA A 4 2.37 -0.97 -0.01
N GLY A 5 1.39 -1.86 -0.23
CA GLY A 5 1.62 -3.30 -0.32
C GLY A 5 2.55 -3.72 -1.47
N GLU A 6 2.51 -3.00 -2.60
CA GLU A 6 3.42 -3.18 -3.73
C GLU A 6 4.85 -2.77 -3.37
N ILE A 7 5.06 -1.58 -2.81
CA ILE A 7 6.39 -1.08 -2.40
C ILE A 7 7.03 -2.00 -1.36
N ILE A 8 6.24 -2.50 -0.41
CA ILE A 8 6.71 -3.42 0.63
C ILE A 8 7.09 -4.77 0.02
N GLY A 9 6.25 -5.32 -0.86
CA GLY A 9 6.52 -6.58 -1.55
C GLY A 9 7.79 -6.51 -2.41
N LEU A 10 8.07 -5.35 -3.02
CA LEU A 10 9.30 -5.08 -3.74
C LEU A 10 10.53 -5.15 -2.84
N GLN A 11 10.49 -4.54 -1.66
CA GLN A 11 11.63 -4.52 -0.73
C GLN A 11 11.91 -5.84 -0.01
N MET A 12 10.89 -6.67 0.19
CA MET A 12 11.04 -8.00 0.80
C MET A 12 11.61 -9.04 -0.16
N GLY A 13 11.84 -8.70 -1.44
CA GLY A 13 12.31 -9.62 -2.46
C GLY A 13 11.23 -10.57 -3.00
N LEU A 14 10.00 -10.49 -2.51
CA LEU A 14 8.84 -11.22 -3.07
C LEU A 14 8.56 -10.84 -4.52
N SER A 15 8.98 -9.64 -4.93
CA SER A 15 8.91 -9.14 -6.30
C SER A 15 10.20 -9.35 -7.11
N PHE A 16 11.12 -10.23 -6.68
CA PHE A 16 12.30 -10.55 -7.50
C PHE A 16 11.89 -11.15 -8.86
N ALA A 17 10.80 -11.94 -8.89
CA ALA A 17 10.26 -12.51 -10.11
C ALA A 17 9.83 -11.45 -11.13
N THR A 18 9.25 -10.33 -10.68
CA THR A 18 8.86 -9.21 -11.57
C THR A 18 10.05 -8.40 -12.09
N PHE A 19 11.20 -8.47 -11.41
CA PHE A 19 12.45 -7.85 -11.88
C PHE A 19 13.18 -8.70 -12.92
N VAL A 20 13.02 -10.02 -12.84
CA VAL A 20 13.66 -11.00 -13.74
C VAL A 20 12.83 -11.19 -15.02
N ASP A 21 11.50 -11.15 -14.94
CA ASP A 21 10.62 -11.22 -16.12
C ASP A 21 9.40 -10.27 -15.99
N PRO A 22 9.49 -9.04 -16.54
CA PRO A 22 8.37 -8.09 -16.56
C PRO A 22 7.24 -8.48 -17.52
N ALA A 23 7.44 -9.44 -18.43
CA ALA A 23 6.43 -9.90 -19.39
C ALA A 23 5.50 -10.98 -18.79
N SER A 24 5.91 -11.61 -17.69
CA SER A 24 5.09 -12.59 -16.98
C SER A 24 3.94 -11.91 -16.25
N HIS A 25 2.69 -12.20 -16.63
CA HIS A 25 1.47 -11.70 -16.01
C HIS A 25 1.25 -12.12 -14.52
N LEU A 26 2.26 -12.70 -13.86
CA LEU A 26 2.30 -12.96 -12.41
C LEU A 26 2.45 -11.67 -11.55
N ASN A 27 2.16 -10.51 -12.15
CA ASN A 27 2.47 -9.14 -11.74
C ASN A 27 1.70 -8.57 -10.53
N MET A 28 1.02 -9.38 -9.71
CA MET A 28 0.38 -8.85 -8.49
C MET A 28 1.09 -9.36 -7.25
N PRO A 29 1.86 -8.52 -6.54
CA PRO A 29 2.47 -8.90 -5.27
C PRO A 29 1.40 -9.47 -4.34
N VAL A 30 1.63 -10.67 -3.82
CA VAL A 30 0.68 -11.36 -2.92
C VAL A 30 0.25 -10.44 -1.78
N LEU A 31 1.19 -9.63 -1.28
CA LEU A 31 0.96 -8.67 -0.23
C LEU A 31 0.03 -7.51 -0.63
N ALA A 32 0.14 -7.02 -1.87
CA ALA A 32 -0.76 -6.00 -2.41
C ALA A 32 -2.20 -6.54 -2.52
N ARG A 33 -2.35 -7.80 -2.92
CA ARG A 33 -3.67 -8.47 -2.97
C ARG A 33 -4.29 -8.61 -1.58
N ILE A 34 -3.52 -9.01 -0.57
CA ILE A 34 -4.01 -9.09 0.81
C ILE A 34 -4.45 -7.70 1.32
N MET A 35 -3.66 -6.66 1.03
CA MET A 35 -4.00 -5.29 1.41
C MET A 35 -5.24 -4.76 0.69
N ASP A 36 -5.44 -5.12 -0.57
CA ASP A 36 -6.66 -4.77 -1.32
C ASP A 36 -7.90 -5.49 -0.74
N MET A 37 -7.80 -6.78 -0.44
CA MET A 37 -8.90 -7.52 0.22
C MET A 37 -9.24 -6.93 1.59
N LEU A 38 -8.24 -6.58 2.38
CA LEU A 38 -8.42 -5.96 3.69
C LEU A 38 -9.08 -4.58 3.57
N ALA A 39 -8.65 -3.76 2.61
CA ALA A 39 -9.27 -2.47 2.32
C ALA A 39 -10.74 -2.62 1.92
N LEU A 40 -11.07 -3.63 1.10
CA LEU A 40 -12.45 -3.95 0.73
C LEU A 40 -13.30 -4.38 1.95
N LEU A 41 -12.75 -5.22 2.83
CA LEU A 41 -13.43 -5.66 4.05
C LEU A 41 -13.69 -4.50 5.02
N LEU A 42 -12.72 -3.58 5.16
CA LEU A 42 -12.92 -2.35 5.92
C LEU A 42 -14.02 -1.50 5.28
N PHE A 43 -13.99 -1.30 3.97
CA PHE A 43 -15.01 -0.55 3.24
C PHE A 43 -16.42 -1.13 3.44
N LEU A 44 -16.57 -2.46 3.40
CA LEU A 44 -17.82 -3.13 3.70
C LEU A 44 -18.27 -2.90 5.15
N THR A 45 -17.34 -2.98 6.11
CA THR A 45 -17.72 -2.83 7.53
C THR A 45 -18.16 -1.41 7.88
N PHE A 46 -17.60 -0.39 7.22
CA PHE A 46 -18.04 1.01 7.37
C PHE A 46 -19.31 1.32 6.56
N ASN A 47 -19.94 0.34 5.92
CA ASN A 47 -21.04 0.55 4.99
C ASN A 47 -20.73 1.60 3.91
N GLY A 48 -19.48 1.61 3.42
CA GLY A 48 -19.04 2.59 2.42
C GLY A 48 -19.90 2.56 1.15
N HIS A 49 -20.50 1.40 0.84
CA HIS A 49 -21.45 1.27 -0.26
C HIS A 49 -22.72 2.10 -0.06
N LEU A 50 -23.28 2.17 1.16
CA LEU A 50 -24.45 3.00 1.47
C LEU A 50 -24.12 4.49 1.39
N TRP A 51 -22.92 4.88 1.84
CA TRP A 51 -22.43 6.26 1.70
C TRP A 51 -22.29 6.66 0.23
N LEU A 52 -21.80 5.76 -0.62
CA LEU A 52 -21.63 6.02 -2.04
C LEU A 52 -22.98 6.20 -2.74
N ILE A 53 -23.97 5.38 -2.39
CA ILE A 53 -25.35 5.52 -2.91
C ILE A 53 -25.98 6.83 -2.43
N SER A 54 -25.81 7.19 -1.15
CA SER A 54 -26.36 8.44 -0.60
C SER A 54 -25.75 9.67 -1.29
N LEU A 55 -24.43 9.66 -1.51
CA LEU A 55 -23.75 10.70 -2.28
C LEU A 55 -24.23 10.77 -3.73
N LEU A 56 -24.54 9.62 -4.35
CA LEU A 56 -25.09 9.59 -5.71
C LEU A 56 -26.47 10.25 -5.75
N VAL A 57 -27.33 9.99 -4.76
CA VAL A 57 -28.65 10.62 -4.64
C VAL A 57 -28.50 12.13 -4.43
N ASP A 58 -27.58 12.57 -3.57
CA ASP A 58 -27.29 13.99 -3.34
C ASP A 58 -26.72 14.69 -4.58
N THR A 59 -25.99 13.97 -5.45
CA THR A 59 -25.55 14.53 -6.74
C THR A 59 -26.70 14.88 -7.69
N PHE A 60 -27.83 14.19 -7.63
CA PHE A 60 -29.01 14.56 -8.44
C PHE A 60 -29.69 15.85 -7.95
N HIS A 61 -29.55 16.20 -6.66
CA HIS A 61 -30.04 17.47 -6.11
C HIS A 61 -29.08 18.63 -6.36
N THR A 62 -27.78 18.39 -6.29
CA THR A 62 -26.73 19.42 -6.44
C THR A 62 -26.34 19.67 -7.90
N LEU A 63 -26.43 18.67 -8.78
CA LEU A 63 -26.22 18.76 -10.22
C LEU A 63 -27.49 18.30 -10.97
N PRO A 64 -28.47 19.19 -11.19
CA PRO A 64 -29.67 18.85 -11.94
C PRO A 64 -29.33 18.52 -13.41
N ILE A 65 -30.04 17.55 -13.98
CA ILE A 65 -29.89 17.14 -15.38
C ILE A 65 -30.35 18.31 -16.27
N GLY A 66 -29.38 19.09 -16.78
CA GLY A 66 -29.61 20.31 -17.57
C GLY A 66 -29.02 21.60 -16.99
N GLY A 67 -28.35 21.56 -15.83
CA GLY A 67 -27.62 22.70 -15.25
C GLY A 67 -26.26 22.97 -15.93
N GLU A 68 -25.62 24.09 -15.57
CA GLU A 68 -24.31 24.49 -16.09
C GLU A 68 -23.28 23.34 -15.99
N PRO A 69 -22.42 23.16 -17.02
CA PRO A 69 -21.43 22.09 -17.03
C PRO A 69 -20.47 22.21 -15.83
N LEU A 70 -20.04 21.07 -15.32
CA LEU A 70 -19.06 20.94 -14.23
C LEU A 70 -17.95 21.99 -14.33
N ASN A 71 -17.85 22.83 -13.30
CA ASN A 71 -16.82 23.86 -13.21
C ASN A 71 -15.42 23.21 -13.33
N SER A 72 -14.54 23.80 -14.14
CA SER A 72 -13.14 23.34 -14.33
C SER A 72 -12.40 23.09 -13.01
N ASN A 73 -12.77 23.83 -11.95
CA ASN A 73 -12.24 23.64 -10.60
C ASN A 73 -12.55 22.26 -9.98
N ALA A 74 -13.63 21.58 -10.37
CA ALA A 74 -13.95 20.24 -9.90
C ALA A 74 -12.97 19.19 -10.45
N PHE A 75 -12.58 19.30 -11.71
CA PHE A 75 -11.53 18.45 -12.30
C PHE A 75 -10.16 18.71 -11.64
N LEU A 76 -9.86 19.97 -11.30
CA LEU A 76 -8.65 20.31 -10.55
C LEU A 76 -8.67 19.71 -9.12
N ALA A 77 -9.84 19.65 -8.47
CA ALA A 77 -9.97 19.00 -7.16
C ALA A 77 -9.75 17.48 -7.26
N LEU A 78 -10.24 16.83 -8.32
CA LEU A 78 -10.06 15.40 -8.55
C LEU A 78 -8.58 15.03 -8.80
N THR A 79 -7.85 15.85 -9.57
CA THR A 79 -6.40 15.63 -9.77
C THR A 79 -5.61 15.84 -8.48
N LYS A 80 -6.00 16.80 -7.63
CA LYS A 80 -5.44 16.95 -6.27
C LYS A 80 -5.74 15.75 -5.36
N ALA A 81 -6.88 15.08 -5.53
CA ALA A 81 -7.18 13.84 -4.81
C ALA A 81 -6.22 12.70 -5.18
N GLY A 82 -5.78 12.63 -6.44
CA GLY A 82 -4.72 11.69 -6.85
C GLY A 82 -3.41 11.85 -6.05
N ARG A 83 -3.02 13.10 -5.76
CA ARG A 83 -1.84 13.40 -4.91
C ARG A 83 -1.99 12.80 -3.51
N LEU A 84 -3.19 12.85 -2.93
CA LEU A 84 -3.46 12.32 -1.60
C LEU A 84 -3.33 10.79 -1.56
N ILE A 85 -3.68 10.08 -2.64
CA ILE A 85 -3.53 8.63 -2.72
C ILE A 85 -2.06 8.23 -2.62
N PHE A 86 -1.19 8.93 -3.36
CA PHE A 86 0.25 8.68 -3.31
C PHE A 86 0.85 9.04 -1.95
N LEU A 87 0.50 10.21 -1.41
CA LEU A 87 1.00 10.68 -0.12
C LEU A 87 0.63 9.74 1.04
N ASN A 88 -0.63 9.31 1.12
CA ASN A 88 -1.09 8.37 2.14
C ASN A 88 -0.47 6.97 1.94
N GLY A 89 -0.31 6.51 0.70
CA GLY A 89 0.38 5.26 0.40
C GLY A 89 1.84 5.29 0.86
N LEU A 90 2.54 6.40 0.60
CA LEU A 90 3.93 6.58 0.99
C LEU A 90 4.08 6.72 2.51
N MET A 91 3.20 7.46 3.19
CA MET A 91 3.23 7.59 4.67
C MET A 91 3.05 6.23 5.36
N LEU A 92 2.21 5.35 4.82
CA LEU A 92 2.05 3.98 5.34
C LEU A 92 3.28 3.11 5.08
N ALA A 93 3.93 3.27 3.93
CA ALA A 93 5.13 2.49 3.57
C ALA A 93 6.42 3.01 4.22
N LEU A 94 6.48 4.28 4.59
CA LEU A 94 7.65 5.00 5.10
C LEU A 94 8.42 4.28 6.23
N PRO A 95 7.78 3.88 7.34
CA PRO A 95 8.50 3.19 8.43
C PRO A 95 9.02 1.81 8.00
N LEU A 96 8.39 1.18 7.03
CA LEU A 96 8.81 -0.12 6.53
C LEU A 96 9.99 0.02 5.56
N ILE A 97 9.95 1.05 4.71
CA ILE A 97 11.02 1.40 3.78
C ILE A 97 12.31 1.70 4.52
N THR A 98 12.26 2.53 5.56
CA THR A 98 13.46 2.92 6.32
C THR A 98 14.10 1.70 7.01
N LEU A 99 13.27 0.82 7.57
CA LEU A 99 13.75 -0.36 8.28
C LEU A 99 14.35 -1.40 7.32
N LEU A 100 13.67 -1.70 6.20
CA LEU A 100 14.18 -2.61 5.17
C LEU A 100 15.43 -2.06 4.47
N LEU A 101 15.52 -0.73 4.27
CA LEU A 101 16.72 -0.09 3.74
C LEU A 101 17.91 -0.26 4.70
N THR A 102 17.69 -0.05 6.00
CA THR A 102 18.71 -0.23 7.03
C THR A 102 19.19 -1.68 7.09
N LEU A 103 18.27 -2.64 6.96
CA LEU A 103 18.56 -4.07 6.89
C LEU A 103 19.43 -4.43 5.68
N ASN A 104 19.07 -3.91 4.50
CA ASN A 104 19.86 -4.12 3.28
C ASN A 104 21.27 -3.51 3.41
N LEU A 105 21.40 -2.34 4.03
CA LEU A 105 22.71 -1.74 4.33
C LEU A 105 23.54 -2.61 5.28
N ALA A 106 22.93 -3.13 6.34
CA ALA A 106 23.59 -4.01 7.31
C ALA A 106 24.06 -5.31 6.65
N LEU A 107 23.23 -5.93 5.80
CA LEU A 107 23.58 -7.12 5.03
C LEU A 107 24.70 -6.83 4.00
N GLY A 108 24.66 -5.67 3.35
CA GLY A 108 25.72 -5.22 2.46
C GLY A 108 27.07 -5.04 3.17
N LEU A 109 27.05 -4.49 4.39
CA LEU A 109 28.24 -4.37 5.23
C LEU A 109 28.77 -5.75 5.67
N LEU A 110 27.86 -6.66 6.04
CA LEU A 110 28.20 -8.02 6.46
C LEU A 110 28.89 -8.80 5.34
N ASN A 111 28.44 -8.64 4.09
CA ASN A 111 29.05 -9.28 2.92
C ASN A 111 30.48 -8.82 2.65
N ARG A 112 30.83 -7.59 3.04
CA ARG A 112 32.22 -7.11 3.00
C ARG A 112 33.11 -7.78 4.06
N MET A 113 32.55 -8.15 5.21
CA MET A 113 33.29 -8.75 6.33
C MET A 113 33.35 -10.28 6.28
N ALA A 114 32.31 -10.92 5.75
CA ALA A 114 32.18 -12.36 5.61
C ALA A 114 31.67 -12.72 4.20
N PRO A 115 32.53 -12.66 3.15
CA PRO A 115 32.14 -12.91 1.76
C PRO A 115 31.69 -14.35 1.49
N GLN A 116 31.92 -15.25 2.45
CA GLN A 116 31.49 -16.66 2.41
C GLN A 116 29.98 -16.81 2.71
N LEU A 117 29.37 -15.84 3.39
CA LEU A 117 27.95 -15.82 3.67
C LEU A 117 27.22 -15.26 2.45
N SER A 118 26.65 -16.15 1.63
CA SER A 118 25.82 -15.72 0.52
C SER A 118 24.63 -14.90 1.04
N ILE A 119 24.58 -13.59 0.74
CA ILE A 119 23.45 -12.72 1.09
C ILE A 119 22.12 -13.33 0.64
N PHE A 120 22.09 -14.06 -0.47
CA PHE A 120 20.88 -14.73 -0.93
C PHE A 120 20.37 -15.81 0.05
N VAL A 121 21.26 -16.49 0.78
CA VAL A 121 20.90 -17.55 1.73
C VAL A 121 20.38 -16.98 3.05
N ILE A 122 20.91 -15.84 3.50
CA ILE A 122 20.58 -15.26 4.82
C ILE A 122 19.65 -14.05 4.70
N GLY A 123 19.89 -13.19 3.71
CA GLY A 123 19.17 -11.94 3.52
C GLY A 123 17.71 -12.15 3.16
N PHE A 124 17.39 -13.10 2.27
CA PHE A 124 16.01 -13.33 1.85
C PHE A 124 15.10 -13.87 2.99
N PRO A 125 15.49 -14.91 3.76
CA PRO A 125 14.70 -15.33 4.92
C PRO A 125 14.55 -14.22 5.98
N LEU A 126 15.60 -13.42 6.19
CA LEU A 126 15.63 -12.34 7.17
C LEU A 126 14.71 -11.17 6.78
N THR A 127 14.78 -10.68 5.55
CA THR A 127 13.90 -9.60 5.07
C THR A 127 12.44 -10.04 5.01
N LEU A 128 12.16 -11.31 4.70
CA LEU A 128 10.82 -11.89 4.76
C LEU A 128 10.25 -11.91 6.18
N THR A 129 10.97 -12.47 7.15
CA THR A 129 10.49 -12.54 8.54
C THR A 129 10.30 -11.16 9.16
N VAL A 130 11.24 -10.25 8.92
CA VAL A 130 11.14 -8.87 9.40
C VAL A 130 10.00 -8.12 8.72
N GLY A 131 9.84 -8.25 7.40
CA GLY A 131 8.75 -7.57 6.69
C GLY A 131 7.36 -8.11 7.07
N ILE A 132 7.19 -9.42 7.27
CA ILE A 132 5.91 -10.01 7.73
C ILE A 132 5.59 -9.54 9.15
N SER A 133 6.58 -9.56 10.06
CA SER A 133 6.37 -9.12 11.45
C SER A 133 6.02 -7.62 11.54
N LEU A 134 6.68 -6.76 10.77
CA LEU A 134 6.31 -5.35 10.69
C LEU A 134 4.92 -5.16 10.07
N MET A 135 4.56 -5.92 9.03
CA MET A 135 3.23 -5.84 8.43
C MET A 135 2.15 -6.18 9.45
N ALA A 136 2.37 -7.21 10.27
CA ALA A 136 1.48 -7.58 11.35
C ALA A 136 1.38 -6.48 12.42
N ALA A 137 2.48 -5.81 12.75
CA ALA A 137 2.49 -4.68 13.67
C ALA A 137 1.75 -3.45 13.12
N LEU A 138 1.95 -3.11 11.84
CA LEU A 138 1.25 -2.00 11.16
C LEU A 138 -0.25 -2.27 11.06
N MET A 139 -0.65 -3.50 10.72
CA MET A 139 -2.06 -3.91 10.68
C MET A 139 -2.69 -3.81 12.07
N ARG A 140 -1.95 -4.17 13.13
CA ARG A 140 -2.40 -3.99 14.52
C ARG A 140 -2.61 -2.53 14.87
N ASN A 141 -1.73 -1.64 14.43
CA ASN A 141 -1.83 -0.21 14.74
C ASN A 141 -2.98 0.46 13.96
N CYS A 142 -3.22 0.03 12.72
CA CYS A 142 -4.38 0.47 11.92
C CYS A 142 -5.70 -0.06 12.53
N ALA A 143 -5.73 -1.30 13.02
CA ALA A 143 -6.86 -1.85 13.76
C ALA A 143 -7.03 -1.24 15.16
N PHE A 144 -5.94 -0.78 15.80
CA PHE A 144 -5.97 -0.09 17.09
C PHE A 144 -6.60 1.30 16.97
N LEU A 145 -6.31 2.03 15.89
CA LEU A 145 -6.99 3.31 15.57
C LEU A 145 -8.52 3.14 15.40
N ARG A 146 -8.98 1.93 15.03
CA ARG A 146 -10.41 1.57 14.91
C ARG A 146 -11.13 1.49 16.25
N THR A 147 -10.42 1.16 17.34
CA THR A 147 -11.02 1.04 18.69
C THR A 147 -11.08 2.39 19.40
N PHE A 148 -10.31 3.39 18.94
CA PHE A 148 -10.23 4.72 19.54
C PHE A 148 -11.14 5.77 18.87
N ILE A 149 -11.75 5.43 17.73
CA ILE A 149 -12.68 6.29 16.96
C ILE A 149 -14.16 5.90 17.18
N GLN A 150 -14.43 4.84 17.95
CA GLN A 150 -15.73 4.61 18.60
C GLN A 150 -15.68 5.14 20.03
#